data_AF-A0A965J316-F1
#
_entry.id   AF-A0A965J316-F1
#
_cell.length_a   1.000
_cell.length_b   1.000
_cell.length_c   1.000
_cell.angle_alpha   90.00
_cell.angle_beta   90.00
_cell.angle_gamma   90.00
#
_symmetry.space_group_name_H-M   'P 1'
#
loop_
_entity.id
_entity.type
_entity.pdbx_description
1 polymer ?
#
loop_
_entity_poly.entity_id
_entity_poly.type
_entity_poly.pdbx_seq_one_letter_code
_entity_poly.pdbx_strand_id
1 'polypeptide(L)'
;MISMKALLIEGRYDSLVTKLSNKLLAIIKDSWAATHDAAGQFAGEKIYFKQGETVPEILDDDQYRHIYFEEIENADIPIEFYLQLKVQWIDGYKDLRVGGDAFNDTKPNSAELPLIEIRFKLDPAEYPGILSEVAIDLRDTLRHEIEHLTQSGWNTIDGKYIRSDQALRNKIEAGKLPAARYFTLPKELDAMIQGLYYRAKKSRQPFKT
;
A
#
# COMPACT_ATOMS: atom_id res chain seq x y z
N MET A 1 -22.20 13.09 -15.46
CA MET A 1 -21.28 14.14 -15.94
C MET A 1 -20.27 14.37 -14.81
N ILE A 2 -18.98 14.07 -15.00
CA ILE A 2 -17.98 14.26 -13.94
C ILE A 2 -17.73 15.76 -13.78
N SER A 3 -17.86 16.28 -12.57
CA SER A 3 -17.67 17.70 -12.27
C SER A 3 -16.19 18.09 -12.36
N MET A 4 -15.90 19.31 -12.82
CA MET A 4 -14.54 19.87 -12.84
C MET A 4 -13.90 19.87 -11.44
N LYS A 5 -14.69 20.03 -10.38
CA LYS A 5 -14.22 19.90 -8.99
C LYS A 5 -13.71 18.48 -8.67
N ALA A 6 -14.42 17.45 -9.13
CA ALA A 6 -14.02 16.05 -8.92
C ALA A 6 -12.73 15.71 -9.67
N LEU A 7 -12.59 16.17 -10.91
CA LEU A 7 -11.35 16.00 -11.70
C LEU A 7 -10.14 16.70 -11.05
N LEU A 8 -10.35 17.90 -10.49
CA LEU A 8 -9.30 18.63 -9.77
C LEU A 8 -8.87 17.90 -8.50
N ILE A 9 -9.80 17.27 -7.78
CA ILE A 9 -9.51 16.47 -6.58
C ILE A 9 -8.73 15.19 -6.95
N GLU A 10 -9.17 14.45 -7.98
CA GLU A 10 -8.44 13.26 -8.46
C GLU A 10 -7.03 13.56 -8.95
N GLY A 11 -6.83 14.67 -9.66
CA GLY A 11 -5.50 15.10 -10.10
C GLY A 11 -4.58 15.49 -8.94
N ARG A 12 -5.12 15.97 -7.82
CA ARG A 12 -4.32 16.23 -6.61
C ARG A 12 -3.91 14.92 -5.95
N TYR A 13 -4.78 13.91 -5.86
CA TYR A 13 -4.43 12.60 -5.31
C TYR A 13 -3.25 11.98 -6.04
N ASP A 14 -3.22 12.08 -7.38
CA ASP A 14 -2.08 11.61 -8.18
C ASP A 14 -0.76 12.28 -7.81
N SER A 15 -0.79 13.58 -7.47
CA SER A 15 0.41 14.31 -7.06
C SER A 15 0.92 13.83 -5.70
N LEU A 16 0.01 13.66 -4.73
CA LEU A 16 0.35 13.14 -3.41
C LEU A 16 0.88 11.71 -3.50
N VAL A 17 0.17 10.82 -4.19
CA VAL A 17 0.60 9.42 -4.43
C VAL A 17 1.99 9.41 -5.06
N THR A 18 2.24 10.24 -6.07
CA THR A 18 3.55 10.30 -6.74
C THR A 18 4.65 10.75 -5.78
N LYS A 19 4.41 11.79 -4.96
CA LYS A 19 5.37 12.29 -3.98
C LYS A 19 5.73 11.20 -2.96
N LEU A 20 4.71 10.59 -2.35
CA LEU A 20 4.88 9.56 -1.33
C LEU A 20 5.51 8.29 -1.91
N SER A 21 5.07 7.84 -3.09
CA SER A 21 5.65 6.67 -3.74
C SER A 21 7.13 6.86 -4.08
N ASN A 22 7.53 8.07 -4.50
CA ASN A 22 8.94 8.34 -4.78
C ASN A 22 9.78 8.31 -3.51
N LYS A 23 9.24 8.84 -2.40
CA LYS A 23 9.89 8.81 -1.08
C LYS A 23 10.05 7.38 -0.58
N LEU A 24 8.97 6.60 -0.57
CA LEU A 24 8.99 5.20 -0.14
C LEU A 24 9.90 4.35 -1.05
N LEU A 25 9.88 4.57 -2.36
CA LEU A 25 10.79 3.87 -3.29
C LEU A 25 12.27 4.19 -3.00
N ALA A 26 12.58 5.43 -2.66
CA ALA A 26 13.94 5.79 -2.25
C ALA A 26 14.36 5.03 -0.98
N ILE A 27 13.49 4.96 0.02
CA ILE A 27 13.75 4.20 1.25
C ILE A 27 13.91 2.70 0.97
N ILE A 28 13.08 2.12 0.10
CA ILE A 28 13.24 0.71 -0.31
C ILE A 28 14.59 0.48 -1.00
N LYS A 29 15.04 1.41 -1.85
CA LYS A 29 16.36 1.33 -2.49
C LYS A 29 17.49 1.40 -1.46
N ASP A 30 17.40 2.34 -0.52
CA ASP A 30 18.41 2.52 0.51
C ASP A 30 18.46 1.33 1.47
N SER A 31 17.30 0.70 1.74
CA SER A 31 17.19 -0.47 2.61
C SER A 31 17.90 -1.71 2.06
N TRP A 32 18.19 -1.75 0.75
CA TRP A 32 19.02 -2.80 0.16
C TRP A 32 20.42 -2.85 0.78
N ALA A 33 20.92 -1.75 1.38
CA ALA A 33 22.17 -1.75 2.14
C ALA A 33 22.19 -2.80 3.28
N ALA A 34 21.03 -3.18 3.83
CA ALA A 34 20.92 -4.26 4.81
C ALA A 34 21.48 -5.59 4.32
N THR A 35 21.47 -5.85 3.01
CA THR A 35 22.01 -7.09 2.42
C THR A 35 23.55 -7.18 2.53
N HIS A 36 24.21 -6.05 2.76
CA HIS A 36 25.66 -5.93 2.96
C HIS A 36 26.02 -5.67 4.42
N ASP A 37 25.02 -5.45 5.27
CA ASP A 37 25.21 -5.26 6.70
C ASP A 37 25.41 -6.61 7.41
N ALA A 38 26.35 -6.67 8.36
CA ALA A 38 26.65 -7.91 9.07
C ALA A 38 25.48 -8.42 9.91
N ALA A 39 24.65 -7.53 10.44
CA ALA A 39 23.46 -7.86 11.21
C ALA A 39 22.19 -7.95 10.34
N GLY A 40 22.27 -7.62 9.05
CA GLY A 40 21.12 -7.57 8.15
C GLY A 40 20.17 -6.40 8.46
N GLN A 41 20.68 -5.33 9.06
CA GLN A 41 19.86 -4.25 9.61
C GLN A 41 19.77 -3.01 8.72
N PHE A 42 18.63 -2.34 8.79
CA PHE A 42 18.42 -1.00 8.28
C PHE A 42 17.42 -0.27 9.17
N ALA A 43 17.67 1.02 9.44
CA ALA A 43 16.84 1.83 10.34
C ALA A 43 16.59 1.20 11.73
N GLY A 44 17.54 0.39 12.22
CA GLY A 44 17.44 -0.29 13.52
C GLY A 44 16.66 -1.59 13.52
N GLU A 45 16.13 -2.03 12.38
CA GLU A 45 15.36 -3.26 12.23
C GLU A 45 16.16 -4.29 11.42
N LYS A 46 16.14 -5.57 11.83
CA LYS A 46 16.70 -6.66 11.00
C LYS A 46 15.72 -6.93 9.86
N ILE A 47 16.10 -6.51 8.65
CA ILE A 47 15.24 -6.62 7.47
C ILE A 47 15.76 -7.59 6.41
N TYR A 48 17.04 -7.96 6.49
CA TYR A 48 17.64 -8.94 5.61
C TYR A 48 17.73 -10.30 6.29
N PHE A 49 17.24 -11.33 5.59
CA PHE A 49 17.20 -12.70 6.05
C PHE A 49 17.89 -13.62 5.04
N LYS A 50 18.91 -14.32 5.50
CA LYS A 50 19.65 -15.30 4.68
C LYS A 50 18.86 -16.59 4.52
N GLN A 51 19.19 -17.35 3.48
CA GLN A 51 18.55 -18.63 3.23
C GLN A 51 18.68 -19.56 4.46
N GLY A 52 17.54 -20.04 4.97
CA GLY A 52 17.47 -20.91 6.14
C GLY A 52 17.29 -20.18 7.48
N GLU A 53 17.33 -18.83 7.50
CA GLU A 53 16.92 -18.07 8.67
C GLU A 53 15.39 -18.06 8.84
N THR A 54 14.92 -17.97 10.07
CA THR A 54 13.50 -17.74 10.36
C THR A 54 13.14 -16.30 10.01
N VAL A 55 12.22 -16.15 9.06
CA VAL A 55 11.66 -14.84 8.69
C VAL A 55 10.39 -14.61 9.51
N PRO A 56 10.31 -13.56 10.35
CA PRO A 56 9.09 -13.24 11.08
C PRO A 56 7.97 -12.85 10.12
N GLU A 57 6.73 -13.04 10.54
CA GLU A 57 5.61 -12.53 9.76
C GLU A 57 5.62 -11.01 9.74
N ILE A 58 5.61 -10.43 8.55
CA ILE A 58 5.75 -8.98 8.36
C ILE A 58 4.59 -8.16 8.99
N LEU A 59 3.46 -8.82 9.23
CA LEU A 59 2.28 -8.24 9.88
C LEU A 59 2.35 -8.30 11.42
N ASP A 60 3.30 -9.03 11.99
CA ASP A 60 3.43 -9.16 13.44
C ASP A 60 4.25 -7.99 13.99
N ASP A 61 3.57 -6.95 14.48
CA ASP A 61 4.20 -5.74 15.03
C ASP A 61 5.10 -5.98 16.25
N ASP A 62 4.89 -7.08 16.98
CA ASP A 62 5.72 -7.46 18.12
C ASP A 62 7.06 -8.05 17.67
N GLN A 63 7.08 -8.67 16.48
CA GLN A 63 8.26 -9.35 15.92
C GLN A 63 8.95 -8.57 14.80
N TYR A 64 8.25 -7.66 14.13
CA TYR A 64 8.75 -6.99 12.93
C TYR A 64 8.21 -5.57 12.79
N ARG A 65 9.12 -4.59 12.91
CA ARG A 65 8.74 -3.17 12.93
C ARG A 65 8.93 -2.49 11.57
N HIS A 66 8.32 -1.32 11.44
CA HIS A 66 8.52 -0.46 10.27
C HIS A 66 9.96 0.08 10.23
N ILE A 67 10.48 0.26 9.03
CA ILE A 67 11.75 0.97 8.78
C ILE A 67 11.53 2.46 8.50
N TYR A 68 10.26 2.88 8.45
CA TYR A 68 9.86 4.25 8.18
C TYR A 68 8.46 4.49 8.73
N PHE A 69 8.28 5.66 9.35
CA PHE A 69 7.02 6.16 9.88
C PHE A 69 6.98 7.68 9.75
N GLU A 70 5.90 8.23 9.20
CA GLU A 70 5.70 9.68 9.09
C GLU A 70 4.21 10.01 9.17
N GLU A 71 3.89 11.11 9.85
CA GLU A 71 2.58 11.75 9.77
C GLU A 71 2.48 12.59 8.49
N ILE A 72 1.49 12.29 7.66
CA ILE A 72 1.25 12.96 6.39
C ILE A 72 0.08 13.91 6.57
N GLU A 73 0.34 15.21 6.47
CA GLU A 73 -0.68 16.24 6.33
C GLU A 73 -0.59 16.84 4.92
N ASN A 74 -1.74 16.99 4.26
CA ASN A 74 -1.81 17.69 2.98
C ASN A 74 -2.93 18.73 3.02
N ALA A 75 -2.59 19.99 2.77
CA ALA A 75 -3.59 21.07 2.75
C ALA A 75 -4.33 21.17 1.41
N ASP A 76 -3.73 20.70 0.30
CA ASP A 76 -4.32 20.75 -1.04
C ASP A 76 -5.41 19.69 -1.22
N ILE A 77 -5.23 18.54 -0.58
CA ILE A 77 -6.23 17.49 -0.39
C ILE A 77 -6.33 17.33 1.10
N PRO A 78 -7.40 17.82 1.77
CA PRO A 78 -7.48 17.85 3.23
C PRO A 78 -7.58 16.42 3.78
N ILE A 79 -6.43 15.75 3.82
CA ILE A 79 -6.25 14.41 4.33
C ILE A 79 -5.04 14.38 5.25
N GLU A 80 -5.18 13.59 6.30
CA GLU A 80 -4.20 13.44 7.36
C GLU A 80 -4.15 11.97 7.78
N PHE A 81 -2.97 11.38 7.81
CA PHE A 81 -2.80 9.97 8.16
C PHE A 81 -1.34 9.66 8.54
N TYR A 82 -1.13 8.62 9.33
CA TYR A 82 0.19 8.04 9.51
C TYR A 82 0.52 7.12 8.34
N LEU A 83 1.77 7.15 7.86
CA LEU A 83 2.28 6.27 6.82
C LEU A 83 3.46 5.49 7.35
N GLN A 84 3.39 4.16 7.30
CA GLN A 84 4.51 3.30 7.63
C GLN A 84 4.89 2.33 6.52
N LEU A 85 6.17 1.97 6.49
CA LEU A 85 6.73 1.04 5.50
C LEU A 85 7.52 -0.06 6.19
N LYS A 86 7.23 -1.30 5.82
CA LYS A 86 7.94 -2.52 6.21
C LYS A 86 8.52 -3.21 4.98
N VAL A 87 9.77 -3.67 5.03
CA VAL A 87 10.47 -4.26 3.88
C VAL A 87 11.33 -5.41 4.32
N GLN A 88 11.06 -6.63 3.86
CA GLN A 88 11.93 -7.79 4.07
C GLN A 88 12.70 -8.12 2.80
N TRP A 89 14.03 -8.19 2.90
CA TRP A 89 14.92 -8.78 1.90
C TRP A 89 15.18 -10.23 2.29
N ILE A 90 14.79 -11.18 1.46
CA ILE A 90 14.83 -12.61 1.78
C ILE A 90 15.61 -13.34 0.69
N ASP A 91 16.76 -13.90 1.03
CA ASP A 91 17.59 -14.64 0.07
C ASP A 91 16.87 -15.85 -0.51
N GLY A 92 16.86 -15.93 -1.84
CA GLY A 92 16.28 -17.07 -2.56
C GLY A 92 14.75 -17.11 -2.50
N TYR A 93 14.11 -15.99 -2.21
CA TYR A 93 12.65 -15.84 -2.17
C TYR A 93 12.01 -15.99 -3.56
N LYS A 94 12.66 -15.48 -4.61
CA LYS A 94 12.25 -15.58 -6.03
C LYS A 94 10.79 -15.16 -6.29
N ASP A 95 10.30 -14.22 -5.51
CA ASP A 95 8.94 -13.71 -5.56
C ASP A 95 8.94 -12.24 -5.13
N LEU A 96 7.91 -11.51 -5.55
CA LEU A 96 7.61 -10.16 -5.08
C LEU A 96 6.27 -10.20 -4.38
N ARG A 97 6.25 -9.89 -3.08
CA ARG A 97 4.99 -9.70 -2.36
C ARG A 97 4.84 -8.27 -1.92
N VAL A 98 3.69 -7.72 -2.28
CA VAL A 98 3.26 -6.36 -1.94
C VAL A 98 1.97 -6.45 -1.14
N GLY A 99 1.88 -5.69 -0.06
CA GLY A 99 0.67 -5.55 0.74
C GLY A 99 0.46 -4.11 1.16
N GLY A 100 -0.79 -3.74 1.31
CA GLY A 100 -1.22 -2.48 1.89
C GLY A 100 -2.40 -2.74 2.83
N ASP A 101 -2.50 -1.97 3.90
CA ASP A 101 -3.72 -1.86 4.70
C ASP A 101 -3.94 -0.42 5.15
N ALA A 102 -5.17 0.06 5.05
CA ALA A 102 -5.64 1.27 5.70
C ALA A 102 -6.37 0.93 7.02
N PHE A 103 -5.71 1.15 8.15
CA PHE A 103 -6.32 1.08 9.48
C PHE A 103 -7.08 2.37 9.75
N ASN A 104 -8.40 2.31 9.64
CA ASN A 104 -9.26 3.49 9.66
C ASN A 104 -10.60 3.18 10.33
N ASP A 105 -11.21 4.18 10.98
CA ASP A 105 -12.56 4.04 11.48
C ASP A 105 -13.55 3.89 10.30
N THR A 106 -14.63 3.16 10.57
CA THR A 106 -15.71 2.91 9.62
C THR A 106 -16.82 3.97 9.70
N LYS A 107 -16.83 4.78 10.75
CA LYS A 107 -17.76 5.90 10.94
C LYS A 107 -17.21 7.15 10.25
N PRO A 108 -18.06 7.93 9.56
CA PRO A 108 -17.63 9.18 8.96
C PRO A 108 -17.23 10.19 10.04
N ASN A 109 -16.23 11.02 9.76
CA ASN A 109 -15.75 12.10 10.64
C ASN A 109 -15.35 11.60 12.04
N SER A 110 -14.71 10.42 12.09
CA SER A 110 -14.11 9.92 13.34
C SER A 110 -13.01 10.87 13.82
N ALA A 111 -12.73 10.84 15.12
CA ALA A 111 -11.66 11.62 15.74
C ALA A 111 -10.30 10.88 15.74
N GLU A 112 -10.26 9.66 15.21
CA GLU A 112 -9.05 8.83 15.18
C GLU A 112 -8.34 9.00 13.84
N LEU A 113 -7.07 9.45 13.90
CA LEU A 113 -6.21 9.52 12.73
C LEU A 113 -5.91 8.12 12.20
N PRO A 114 -6.08 7.88 10.89
CA PRO A 114 -5.86 6.58 10.30
C PRO A 114 -4.38 6.32 10.01
N LEU A 115 -4.05 5.05 9.79
CA LEU A 115 -2.71 4.57 9.42
C LEU A 115 -2.77 3.82 8.10
N ILE A 116 -1.88 4.15 7.17
CA ILE A 116 -1.55 3.29 6.04
C ILE A 116 -0.27 2.53 6.37
N GLU A 117 -0.34 1.20 6.29
CA GLU A 117 0.85 0.35 6.26
C GLU A 117 1.10 -0.16 4.86
N ILE A 118 2.34 -0.01 4.37
CA ILE A 118 2.81 -0.60 3.11
C ILE A 118 3.89 -1.64 3.42
N ARG A 119 3.83 -2.78 2.74
CA ARG A 119 4.71 -3.93 2.99
C ARG A 119 5.29 -4.49 1.71
N PHE A 120 6.58 -4.81 1.76
CA PHE A 120 7.29 -5.51 0.67
C PHE A 120 8.07 -6.71 1.20
N LYS A 121 8.00 -7.84 0.48
CA LYS A 121 8.97 -8.95 0.59
C LYS A 121 9.65 -9.12 -0.78
N LEU A 122 10.97 -9.10 -0.79
CA LEU A 122 11.80 -8.97 -1.99
C LEU A 122 12.96 -9.97 -1.96
N ASP A 123 13.36 -10.49 -3.12
CA ASP A 123 14.62 -11.20 -3.27
C ASP A 123 15.75 -10.21 -3.60
N PRO A 124 16.82 -10.13 -2.77
CA PRO A 124 17.93 -9.23 -3.03
C PRO A 124 18.69 -9.56 -4.33
N ALA A 125 18.60 -10.79 -4.85
CA ALA A 125 19.20 -11.19 -6.12
C ALA A 125 18.54 -10.52 -7.35
N GLU A 126 17.31 -10.03 -7.20
CA GLU A 126 16.57 -9.35 -8.27
C GLU A 126 16.83 -7.84 -8.30
N TYR A 127 17.57 -7.30 -7.32
CA TYR A 127 17.97 -5.90 -7.31
C TYR A 127 19.08 -5.62 -8.33
N PRO A 128 19.05 -4.52 -9.11
CA PRO A 128 18.04 -3.45 -9.13
C PRO A 128 16.88 -3.69 -10.12
N GLY A 129 16.85 -4.83 -10.82
CA GLY A 129 15.88 -5.12 -11.88
C GLY A 129 14.41 -5.09 -11.41
N ILE A 130 14.14 -5.54 -10.19
CA ILE A 130 12.78 -5.58 -9.60
C ILE A 130 12.19 -4.19 -9.31
N LEU A 131 13.02 -3.14 -9.27
CA LEU A 131 12.60 -1.81 -8.83
C LEU A 131 11.53 -1.16 -9.71
N SER A 132 11.47 -1.50 -11.00
CA SER A 132 10.40 -1.00 -11.87
C SER A 132 9.03 -1.56 -11.49
N GLU A 133 8.99 -2.82 -11.07
CA GLU A 133 7.76 -3.48 -10.63
C GLU A 133 7.34 -2.96 -9.25
N VAL A 134 8.30 -2.88 -8.31
CA VAL A 134 8.11 -2.24 -7.00
C VAL A 134 7.54 -0.83 -7.15
N ALA A 135 8.06 -0.01 -8.08
CA ALA A 135 7.56 1.34 -8.30
C ALA A 135 6.12 1.39 -8.84
N ILE A 136 5.70 0.39 -9.62
CA ILE A 136 4.32 0.29 -10.13
C ILE A 136 3.40 -0.15 -8.99
N ASP A 137 3.73 -1.23 -8.29
CA ASP A 137 2.91 -1.79 -7.23
C ASP A 137 2.79 -0.83 -6.05
N LEU A 138 3.88 -0.18 -5.64
CA LEU A 138 3.87 0.83 -4.58
C LEU A 138 2.88 1.97 -4.88
N ARG A 139 2.83 2.43 -6.12
CA ARG A 139 1.90 3.50 -6.54
C ARG A 139 0.46 3.03 -6.56
N ASP A 140 0.26 1.80 -7.02
CA ASP A 140 -1.04 1.14 -7.10
C ASP A 140 -1.63 0.95 -5.69
N THR A 141 -0.89 0.28 -4.81
CA THR A 141 -1.25 0.04 -3.41
C THR A 141 -1.46 1.34 -2.65
N LEU A 142 -0.55 2.31 -2.76
CA LEU A 142 -0.71 3.56 -2.01
C LEU A 142 -1.94 4.36 -2.46
N ARG A 143 -2.25 4.37 -3.76
CA ARG A 143 -3.47 5.00 -4.26
C ARG A 143 -4.72 4.28 -3.76
N HIS A 144 -4.69 2.95 -3.72
CA HIS A 144 -5.77 2.12 -3.21
C HIS A 144 -6.07 2.44 -1.74
N GLU A 145 -5.04 2.43 -0.88
CA GLU A 145 -5.23 2.72 0.55
C GLU A 145 -5.67 4.17 0.81
N ILE A 146 -5.18 5.14 0.02
CA ILE A 146 -5.65 6.53 0.08
C ILE A 146 -7.13 6.64 -0.30
N GLU A 147 -7.61 5.87 -1.29
CA GLU A 147 -9.04 5.89 -1.62
C GLU A 147 -9.88 5.38 -0.43
N HIS A 148 -9.46 4.30 0.24
CA HIS A 148 -10.15 3.80 1.43
C HIS A 148 -10.23 4.83 2.57
N LEU A 149 -9.18 5.64 2.76
CA LEU A 149 -9.19 6.74 3.73
C LEU A 149 -10.29 7.77 3.43
N THR A 150 -10.62 8.00 2.17
CA THR A 150 -11.64 8.98 1.78
C THR A 150 -13.07 8.45 1.87
N GLN A 151 -13.24 7.13 1.97
CA GLN A 151 -14.53 6.44 1.98
C GLN A 151 -15.11 6.25 3.40
N SER A 152 -14.30 6.39 4.46
CA SER A 152 -14.77 6.36 5.86
C SER A 152 -13.75 6.99 6.82
N GLY A 153 -14.10 7.17 8.09
CA GLY A 153 -13.17 7.65 9.13
C GLY A 153 -12.86 9.15 9.08
N TRP A 154 -11.68 9.51 9.59
CA TRP A 154 -11.20 10.90 9.72
C TRP A 154 -11.25 11.68 8.41
N ASN A 155 -10.76 11.06 7.33
CA ASN A 155 -10.62 11.68 6.00
C ASN A 155 -11.87 11.54 5.12
N THR A 156 -13.04 11.20 5.68
CA THR A 156 -14.24 10.96 4.87
C THR A 156 -14.61 12.18 4.04
N ILE A 157 -14.76 12.00 2.73
CA ILE A 157 -15.26 13.05 1.85
C ILE A 157 -16.76 12.90 1.67
N ASP A 158 -17.48 14.02 1.79
CA ASP A 158 -18.90 14.10 1.49
C ASP A 158 -19.21 13.57 0.09
N GLY A 159 -20.07 12.55 0.02
CA GLY A 159 -20.43 11.87 -1.22
C GLY A 159 -19.53 10.69 -1.61
N LYS A 160 -18.38 10.48 -0.96
CA LYS A 160 -17.56 9.26 -1.08
C LYS A 160 -17.80 8.24 0.04
N TYR A 161 -18.59 8.58 1.07
CA TYR A 161 -18.82 7.67 2.20
C TYR A 161 -19.40 6.31 1.76
N ILE A 162 -18.73 5.23 2.16
CA ILE A 162 -19.18 3.85 1.95
C ILE A 162 -19.22 3.13 3.30
N ARG A 163 -20.35 2.47 3.58
CA ARG A 163 -20.53 1.67 4.81
C ARG A 163 -19.54 0.52 4.87
N SER A 164 -19.16 0.14 6.09
CA SER A 164 -18.29 -1.02 6.32
C SER A 164 -18.86 -2.29 5.71
N ASP A 165 -17.99 -3.03 5.03
CA ASP A 165 -18.22 -4.35 4.45
C ASP A 165 -17.48 -5.46 5.23
N GLN A 166 -17.01 -5.19 6.45
CA GLN A 166 -16.23 -6.11 7.28
C GLN A 166 -16.92 -7.47 7.46
N ALA A 167 -18.24 -7.49 7.65
CA ALA A 167 -18.99 -8.74 7.79
C ALA A 167 -18.95 -9.61 6.53
N LEU A 168 -18.79 -9.01 5.34
CA LEU A 168 -18.60 -9.73 4.09
C LEU A 168 -17.14 -10.18 3.95
N ARG A 169 -16.16 -9.34 4.30
CA ARG A 169 -14.72 -9.70 4.32
C ARG A 169 -14.47 -10.93 5.19
N ASN A 170 -14.98 -10.93 6.42
CA ASN A 170 -14.85 -12.07 7.34
C ASN A 170 -15.47 -13.37 6.77
N LYS A 171 -16.54 -13.26 5.98
CA LYS A 171 -17.14 -14.43 5.32
C LYS A 171 -16.28 -14.92 4.15
N ILE A 172 -15.64 -14.02 3.41
CA ILE A 172 -14.71 -14.37 2.33
C ILE A 172 -13.47 -15.05 2.92
N GLU A 173 -12.85 -14.45 3.93
CA GLU A 173 -11.68 -14.99 4.65
C GLU A 173 -11.96 -16.36 5.26
N ALA A 174 -13.14 -16.54 5.87
CA ALA A 174 -13.57 -17.83 6.40
C ALA A 174 -13.97 -18.87 5.34
N GLY A 175 -13.83 -18.56 4.04
CA GLY A 175 -14.20 -19.44 2.92
C GLY A 175 -15.70 -19.65 2.75
N LYS A 176 -16.56 -18.87 3.43
CA LYS A 176 -18.02 -18.94 3.34
C LYS A 176 -18.56 -18.24 2.10
N LEU A 177 -17.76 -17.37 1.48
CA LEU A 177 -18.02 -16.75 0.18
C LEU A 177 -16.81 -16.94 -0.75
N PRO A 178 -17.01 -16.99 -2.07
CA PRO A 178 -15.90 -17.08 -3.03
C PRO A 178 -14.95 -15.89 -2.91
N ALA A 179 -13.63 -16.12 -3.00
CA ALA A 179 -12.60 -15.07 -2.96
C ALA A 179 -12.86 -13.95 -3.98
N ALA A 180 -13.36 -14.30 -5.18
CA ALA A 180 -13.71 -13.33 -6.22
C ALA A 180 -14.76 -12.27 -5.81
N ARG A 181 -15.54 -12.52 -4.74
CA ARG A 181 -16.48 -11.52 -4.20
C ARG A 181 -15.81 -10.30 -3.59
N TYR A 182 -14.54 -10.42 -3.19
CA TYR A 182 -13.74 -9.32 -2.68
C TYR A 182 -13.71 -8.17 -3.69
N PHE A 183 -13.46 -8.49 -4.96
CA PHE A 183 -13.40 -7.54 -6.07
C PHE A 183 -14.74 -6.88 -6.42
N THR A 184 -15.84 -7.26 -5.76
CA THR A 184 -17.16 -6.66 -5.94
C THR A 184 -17.65 -5.90 -4.71
N LEU A 185 -16.84 -5.83 -3.66
CA LEU A 185 -17.18 -5.06 -2.47
C LEU A 185 -17.21 -3.57 -2.80
N PRO A 186 -18.20 -2.80 -2.32
CA PRO A 186 -18.34 -1.39 -2.69
C PRO A 186 -17.09 -0.54 -2.45
N LYS A 187 -16.36 -0.79 -1.35
CA LYS A 187 -15.11 -0.07 -1.04
C LYS A 187 -13.98 -0.39 -2.01
N GLU A 188 -13.94 -1.63 -2.51
CA GLU A 188 -12.90 -2.14 -3.40
C GLU A 188 -13.07 -1.64 -4.84
N LEU A 189 -14.31 -1.43 -5.30
CA LEU A 189 -14.58 -1.12 -6.71
C LEU A 189 -13.80 0.10 -7.21
N ASP A 190 -13.97 1.25 -6.57
CA ASP A 190 -13.30 2.49 -7.01
C ASP A 190 -11.79 2.40 -6.82
N ALA A 191 -11.34 1.86 -5.68
CA ALA A 191 -9.93 1.72 -5.35
C ALA A 191 -9.19 0.80 -6.35
N MET A 192 -9.82 -0.30 -6.76
CA MET A 192 -9.25 -1.24 -7.73
C MET A 192 -9.31 -0.74 -9.18
N ILE A 193 -10.40 -0.09 -9.61
CA ILE A 193 -10.55 0.38 -10.99
C ILE A 193 -9.45 1.38 -11.34
N GLN A 194 -9.15 2.29 -10.41
CA GLN A 194 -8.07 3.27 -10.59
C GLN A 194 -6.71 2.58 -10.72
N GLY A 195 -6.47 1.55 -9.91
CA GLY A 195 -5.26 0.74 -9.97
C GLY A 195 -5.07 0.01 -11.29
N LEU A 196 -6.11 -0.68 -11.75
CA LEU A 196 -6.15 -1.36 -13.05
C LEU A 196 -5.87 -0.39 -14.20
N TYR A 197 -6.49 0.80 -14.18
CA TYR A 197 -6.26 1.83 -15.18
C TYR A 197 -4.80 2.32 -15.16
N TYR A 198 -4.26 2.60 -13.98
CA TYR A 198 -2.87 3.02 -13.81
C TYR A 198 -1.89 1.98 -14.34
N ARG A 199 -2.06 0.71 -13.94
CA ARG A 199 -1.22 -0.41 -14.37
C ARG A 199 -1.27 -0.58 -15.88
N ALA A 200 -2.46 -0.58 -16.49
CA ALA A 200 -2.62 -0.66 -17.94
C ALA A 200 -1.90 0.47 -18.70
N LYS A 201 -2.00 1.71 -18.18
CA LYS A 201 -1.34 2.87 -18.79
C LYS A 201 0.19 2.81 -18.69
N LYS A 202 0.72 2.24 -17.61
CA LYS A 202 2.18 2.20 -17.34
C LYS A 202 2.87 0.97 -17.91
N SER A 203 2.23 -0.19 -17.89
CA SER A 203 2.81 -1.43 -18.40
C SER A 203 3.01 -1.38 -19.92
N ARG A 204 2.23 -0.53 -20.63
CA ARG A 204 2.26 -0.40 -22.10
C ARG A 204 2.21 -1.76 -22.82
N GLN A 205 1.64 -2.77 -22.18
CA GLN A 205 1.53 -4.10 -22.74
C GLN A 205 0.47 -4.08 -23.84
N PRO A 206 0.82 -4.37 -25.10
CA PRO A 206 -0.18 -4.49 -26.15
C PRO A 206 -1.07 -5.71 -25.87
N PHE A 207 -2.34 -5.64 -26.27
CA PHE A 207 -3.18 -6.83 -26.30
C PHE A 207 -2.53 -7.87 -27.19
N LYS A 208 -2.23 -9.05 -26.63
CA LYS A 208 -1.79 -10.19 -27.43
C LYS A 208 -2.98 -10.65 -28.26
N THR A 209 -2.89 -10.46 -29.58
CA THR A 209 -3.80 -11.03 -30.57
C THR A 209 -3.59 -12.53 -30.70
#